data_AF-A0ABD6J7A6-F1
#
_entry.id   AF-A0ABD6J7A6-F1
#
_cell.length_a   1.000
_cell.length_b   1.000
_cell.length_c   1.000
_cell.angle_alpha   90.00
_cell.angle_beta   90.00
_cell.angle_gamma   90.00
#
_symmetry.space_group_name_H-M   'P 1'
#
loop_
_entity.id
_entity.type
_entity.pdbx_description
1 polymer ?
#
loop_
_entity_poly.entity_id
_entity_poly.type
_entity_poly.pdbx_seq_one_letter_code
_entity_poly.pdbx_strand_id
1 'polypeptide(L)'
;MYKLKPEPQFKKDYRQLKRVHPELINDLMQALEQLQINGIVNQEYQPHVLKNRGGNYNGHYEFHLLDGKVDILVIYMPHKTNPVIRLVRIGGHDELFHGSLN
;
A
#
# COMPACT_ATOMS: atom_id res chain seq x y z
N MET A 1 13.43 -10.59 -8.89
CA MET A 1 12.62 -9.38 -8.63
C MET A 1 11.14 -9.72 -8.76
N TYR A 2 10.31 -9.15 -7.90
CA TYR A 2 8.86 -9.30 -7.95
C TYR A 2 8.26 -8.41 -9.04
N LYS A 3 7.30 -8.93 -9.78
CA LYS A 3 6.49 -8.13 -10.70
C LYS A 3 5.36 -7.44 -9.92
N LEU A 4 5.39 -6.12 -9.87
CA LEU A 4 4.31 -5.34 -9.28
C LEU A 4 3.13 -5.23 -10.25
N LYS A 5 1.92 -5.53 -9.77
CA LYS A 5 0.68 -5.44 -10.53
C LYS A 5 -0.28 -4.47 -9.83
N PRO A 6 -0.31 -3.20 -10.23
CA PRO A 6 -1.25 -2.23 -9.67
C PRO A 6 -2.68 -2.53 -10.10
N GLU A 7 -3.58 -2.61 -9.13
CA GLU A 7 -5.01 -2.77 -9.35
C GLU A 7 -5.66 -1.47 -9.85
N PRO A 8 -6.86 -1.54 -10.45
CA PRO A 8 -7.56 -0.35 -10.92
C PRO A 8 -7.76 0.70 -9.82
N GLN A 9 -8.06 0.28 -8.59
CA GLN A 9 -8.26 1.21 -7.48
C GLN A 9 -6.93 1.83 -7.02
N PHE A 10 -5.88 1.04 -6.84
CA PHE A 10 -4.53 1.55 -6.59
C PHE A 10 -4.10 2.65 -7.58
N LYS A 11 -4.40 2.48 -8.88
CA LYS A 11 -4.09 3.51 -9.89
C LYS A 11 -4.89 4.80 -9.69
N LYS A 12 -6.14 4.72 -9.21
CA LYS A 12 -6.95 5.90 -8.86
C LYS A 12 -6.38 6.57 -7.62
N ASP A 13 -6.08 5.78 -6.60
CA ASP A 13 -5.52 6.25 -5.33
C ASP A 13 -4.17 6.94 -5.55
N TYR A 14 -3.29 6.37 -6.38
CA TYR A 14 -2.02 7.00 -6.76
C TYR A 14 -2.21 8.36 -7.43
N ARG A 15 -3.17 8.50 -8.35
CA ARG A 15 -3.45 9.80 -8.99
C ARG A 15 -3.95 10.82 -7.97
N GLN A 16 -4.76 10.38 -7.02
CA GLN A 16 -5.25 11.21 -5.93
C GLN A 16 -4.11 11.64 -5.00
N LEU A 17 -3.27 10.70 -4.57
CA LEU A 17 -2.08 10.95 -3.77
C LEU A 17 -1.17 11.97 -4.45
N LYS A 18 -0.84 11.76 -5.72
CA LYS A 18 0.01 12.68 -6.48
C LYS A 18 -0.54 14.10 -6.56
N ARG A 19 -1.87 14.25 -6.51
CA ARG A 19 -2.55 15.55 -6.57
C ARG A 19 -2.61 16.24 -5.21
N VAL A 20 -2.86 15.50 -4.14
CA VAL A 20 -3.11 16.07 -2.79
C VAL A 20 -1.84 16.10 -1.94
N HIS A 21 -1.00 15.07 -2.08
CA HIS A 21 0.25 14.86 -1.34
C HIS A 21 1.41 14.56 -2.30
N PRO A 22 1.77 15.47 -3.21
CA PRO A 22 2.90 15.27 -4.13
C PRO A 22 4.23 14.99 -3.40
N GLU A 23 4.39 15.47 -2.16
CA GLU A 23 5.53 15.22 -1.28
C GLU A 23 5.77 13.73 -1.01
N LEU A 24 4.71 12.92 -0.99
CA LEU A 24 4.78 11.48 -0.72
C LEU A 24 5.22 10.63 -1.91
N ILE A 25 5.32 11.20 -3.10
CA ILE A 25 5.56 10.41 -4.32
C ILE A 25 6.97 9.81 -4.33
N ASN A 26 7.97 10.54 -3.86
CA ASN A 26 9.34 10.00 -3.81
C ASN A 26 9.45 8.85 -2.79
N ASP A 27 8.76 8.96 -1.67
CA ASP A 27 8.72 7.91 -0.67
C ASP A 27 7.98 6.65 -1.17
N LEU A 28 6.81 6.84 -1.82
CA LEU A 28 6.11 5.73 -2.48
C LEU A 28 7.00 5.03 -3.50
N MET A 29 7.73 5.76 -4.34
CA MET A 29 8.59 5.15 -5.36
C MET A 29 9.73 4.32 -4.75
N GLN A 30 10.33 4.79 -3.65
CA GLN A 30 11.33 4.03 -2.89
C GLN A 30 10.73 2.76 -2.28
N ALA A 31 9.55 2.85 -1.67
CA ALA A 31 8.86 1.68 -1.14
C ALA A 31 8.53 0.64 -2.23
N LEU A 32 8.06 1.09 -3.41
CA LEU A 32 7.79 0.20 -4.55
C LEU A 32 9.06 -0.47 -5.09
N GLU A 33 10.19 0.24 -5.12
CA GLU A 33 11.49 -0.36 -5.47
C GLU A 33 11.88 -1.46 -4.48
N GLN A 34 11.73 -1.22 -3.17
CA GLN A 34 11.97 -2.24 -2.16
C GLN A 34 11.06 -3.46 -2.33
N LEU A 35 9.76 -3.26 -2.62
CA LEU A 35 8.86 -4.37 -2.94
C LEU A 35 9.30 -5.15 -4.18
N GLN A 36 9.78 -4.47 -5.21
CA GLN A 36 10.27 -5.11 -6.44
C GLN A 36 11.52 -5.96 -6.18
N ILE A 37 12.42 -5.51 -5.31
CA ILE A 37 13.67 -6.21 -5.01
C ILE A 37 13.43 -7.32 -3.97
N ASN A 38 12.84 -6.96 -2.83
CA ASN A 38 12.81 -7.79 -1.62
C ASN A 38 11.46 -8.47 -1.38
N GLY A 39 10.38 -7.95 -1.97
CA GLY A 39 9.00 -8.39 -1.74
C GLY A 39 8.37 -7.86 -0.46
N ILE A 40 9.12 -7.09 0.33
CA ILE A 40 8.71 -6.42 1.55
C ILE A 40 9.53 -5.13 1.68
N VAL A 41 8.94 -4.09 2.29
CA VAL A 41 9.64 -2.87 2.64
C VAL A 41 10.45 -3.05 3.93
N ASN A 42 11.39 -2.15 4.20
CA ASN A 42 12.16 -2.16 5.44
C ASN A 42 11.26 -1.87 6.67
N GLN A 43 11.81 -2.01 7.88
CA GLN A 43 11.06 -1.84 9.13
C GLN A 43 10.62 -0.40 9.42
N GLU A 44 11.21 0.62 8.78
CA GLU A 44 10.85 2.03 9.00
C GLU A 44 9.42 2.31 8.51
N TYR A 45 9.00 1.64 7.43
CA TYR A 45 7.63 1.67 6.91
C TYR A 45 6.62 0.86 7.77
N GLN A 46 7.08 0.19 8.83
CA GLN A 46 6.27 -0.62 9.76
C GLN A 46 5.39 -1.70 9.06
N PRO A 47 5.97 -2.54 8.18
CA PRO A 47 5.21 -3.52 7.42
C PRO A 47 4.59 -4.58 8.32
N HIS A 48 3.29 -4.80 8.18
CA HIS A 48 2.60 -5.84 8.92
C HIS A 48 1.44 -6.45 8.14
N VAL A 49 0.94 -7.59 8.61
CA VAL A 49 -0.21 -8.28 8.02
C VAL A 49 -1.47 -7.83 8.74
N LEU A 50 -2.47 -7.41 7.96
CA LEU A 50 -3.79 -7.03 8.45
C LEU A 50 -4.55 -8.27 8.92
N LYS A 51 -5.06 -8.22 10.17
CA LYS A 51 -5.71 -9.35 10.85
C LYS A 51 -6.94 -8.95 11.67
N ASN A 52 -7.57 -7.83 11.32
CA ASN A 52 -8.72 -7.28 12.03
C ASN A 52 -9.98 -8.11 11.74
N ARG A 53 -10.61 -8.67 12.77
CA ARG A 53 -11.83 -9.49 12.63
C ARG A 53 -12.93 -8.69 11.93
N GLY A 54 -13.43 -9.22 10.81
CA GLY A 54 -14.44 -8.55 9.98
C GLY A 54 -13.90 -7.47 9.02
N GLY A 55 -12.58 -7.26 8.96
CA GLY A 55 -11.95 -6.30 8.05
C GLY A 55 -11.85 -6.80 6.60
N ASN A 56 -11.95 -5.86 5.65
CA ASN A 56 -11.97 -6.14 4.21
C ASN A 56 -10.63 -6.61 3.62
N TYR A 57 -9.53 -6.40 4.34
CA TYR A 57 -8.17 -6.66 3.86
C TYR A 57 -7.42 -7.71 4.68
N ASN A 58 -8.12 -8.58 5.40
CA ASN A 58 -7.46 -9.64 6.15
C ASN A 58 -6.51 -10.49 5.28
N GLY A 59 -5.31 -10.72 5.81
CA GLY A 59 -4.24 -11.43 5.12
C GLY A 59 -3.45 -10.60 4.11
N HIS A 60 -3.83 -9.34 3.86
CA HIS A 60 -3.01 -8.41 3.08
C HIS A 60 -1.89 -7.84 3.94
N TYR A 61 -0.81 -7.42 3.28
CA TYR A 61 0.22 -6.62 3.91
C TYR A 61 -0.12 -5.15 3.78
N GLU A 62 0.30 -4.38 4.77
CA GLU A 62 0.19 -2.93 4.81
C GLU A 62 1.49 -2.32 5.34
N PHE A 63 1.78 -1.11 4.88
CA PHE A 63 2.85 -0.27 5.42
C PHE A 63 2.50 1.23 5.31
N HIS A 64 3.12 2.04 6.16
CA HIS A 64 2.92 3.49 6.23
C HIS A 64 3.97 4.23 5.40
N LEU A 65 3.56 5.24 4.63
CA LEU A 65 4.50 6.16 3.98
C LEU A 65 5.14 7.12 4.98
N LEU A 66 6.38 7.47 4.72
CA LEU A 66 7.28 8.24 5.57
C LEU A 66 7.28 9.72 5.16
N ASP A 67 6.30 10.49 5.63
CA ASP A 67 6.37 11.98 5.62
C ASP A 67 6.13 12.58 7.00
N GLY A 68 5.64 11.79 7.96
CA GLY A 68 5.45 12.21 9.36
C GLY A 68 4.38 13.28 9.58
N LYS A 69 3.77 13.83 8.52
CA LYS A 69 2.71 14.85 8.58
C LYS A 69 1.33 14.30 8.31
N VAL A 70 1.24 13.27 7.47
CA VAL A 70 -0.01 12.60 7.09
C VAL A 70 0.17 11.10 7.18
N ASP A 71 -0.87 10.43 7.62
CA ASP A 71 -0.87 8.98 7.84
C ASP A 71 -1.51 8.28 6.64
N ILE A 72 -0.67 7.94 5.66
CA ILE A 72 -1.06 7.29 4.40
C ILE A 72 -0.49 5.88 4.36
N LEU A 73 -1.36 4.92 4.05
CA LEU A 73 -1.04 3.50 4.00
C LEU A 73 -1.00 3.00 2.55
N VAL A 74 -0.22 1.95 2.35
CA VAL A 74 -0.18 1.17 1.11
C VAL A 74 -0.54 -0.27 1.41
N ILE A 75 -1.61 -0.79 0.79
CA ILE A 75 -2.04 -2.18 0.93
C ILE A 75 -1.56 -2.99 -0.27
N TYR A 76 -0.89 -4.11 -0.02
CA TYR A 76 -0.38 -5.01 -1.06
C TYR A 76 -0.55 -6.49 -0.69
N MET A 77 -0.50 -7.36 -1.70
CA MET A 77 -0.65 -8.80 -1.51
C MET A 77 0.35 -9.58 -2.39
N PRO A 78 1.37 -10.23 -1.79
CA PRO A 78 2.22 -11.18 -2.49
C PRO A 78 1.42 -12.41 -2.94
N HIS A 79 1.70 -12.90 -4.15
CA HIS A 79 1.16 -14.19 -4.60
C HIS A 79 1.88 -15.33 -3.86
N LYS A 80 1.14 -16.37 -3.47
CA LYS A 80 1.67 -17.47 -2.64
C LYS A 80 2.84 -18.24 -3.29
N THR A 81 2.85 -18.35 -4.61
CA THR A 81 3.80 -19.22 -5.34
C THR A 81 4.57 -18.54 -6.47
N ASN A 82 4.22 -17.30 -6.83
CA ASN A 82 4.82 -16.61 -7.97
C ASN A 82 5.40 -15.27 -7.49
N PRO A 83 6.49 -14.77 -8.10
CA PRO A 83 7.09 -13.49 -7.73
C PRO A 83 6.24 -12.34 -8.30
N VAL A 84 4.98 -12.24 -7.88
CA VAL A 84 4.03 -11.21 -8.28
C VAL A 84 3.44 -10.61 -7.02
N ILE A 85 3.41 -9.29 -6.95
CA ILE A 85 2.79 -8.55 -5.86
C ILE A 85 1.66 -7.71 -6.44
N ARG A 86 0.44 -7.90 -5.94
CA ARG A 86 -0.69 -7.03 -6.24
C ARG A 86 -0.59 -5.78 -5.38
N LEU A 87 -0.64 -4.60 -5.99
CA LEU A 87 -0.76 -3.33 -5.26
C LEU A 87 -2.25 -2.98 -5.25
N VAL A 88 -2.86 -2.95 -4.06
CA VAL A 88 -4.31 -3.03 -3.89
C VAL A 88 -4.91 -1.65 -3.68
N ARG A 89 -4.41 -0.90 -2.69
CA ARG A 89 -4.90 0.45 -2.33
C ARG A 89 -3.78 1.37 -1.86
N ILE A 90 -4.02 2.67 -1.97
CA ILE A 90 -3.32 3.72 -1.20
C ILE A 90 -4.39 4.61 -0.55
N GLY A 91 -4.18 5.08 0.66
CA GLY A 91 -5.10 6.04 1.28
C GLY A 91 -4.89 6.20 2.78
N GLY A 92 -5.63 7.13 3.37
CA GLY A 92 -5.69 7.26 4.83
C GLY A 92 -6.53 6.17 5.48
N HIS A 93 -6.40 6.02 6.80
CA HIS A 93 -7.15 5.02 7.57
C HIS A 93 -8.67 5.05 7.32
N ASP A 94 -9.28 6.23 7.36
CA ASP A 94 -10.74 6.35 7.18
C ASP A 94 -11.18 5.95 5.76
N GLU A 95 -10.43 6.35 4.73
CA GLU A 95 -10.74 6.00 3.34
C GLU A 95 -10.58 4.49 3.06
N LEU A 96 -9.66 3.84 3.78
CA LEU A 96 -9.36 2.43 3.58
C LEU A 96 -10.27 1.52 4.42
N PHE A 97 -10.55 1.89 5.67
CA PHE A 97 -11.22 1.00 6.63
C PHE A 97 -12.60 1.45 7.07
N HIS A 98 -12.96 2.73 6.88
CA HIS A 98 -14.24 3.29 7.33
C HIS A 98 -15.14 3.80 6.19
N GLY A 99 -14.70 3.70 4.93
CA GLY A 99 -15.51 4.06 3.77
C GLY A 99 -16.78 3.21 3.65
N SER A 100 -17.94 3.87 3.75
CA SER A 100 -19.26 3.28 3.58
C SER A 100 -19.37 2.44 2.30
N LEU A 101 -20.07 1.31 2.39
CA LEU A 101 -20.70 0.65 1.25
C LEU A 101 -21.60 1.68 0.56
N ASN A 102 -21.11 2.32 -0.51
CA ASN A 102 -21.93 3.05 -1.44
C ASN A 102 -22.16 2.19 -2.68
#